data_AF-A0A3P7IU96-F1
#
_entry.id   AF-A0A3P7IU96-F1
#
_cell.length_a   1.000
_cell.length_b   1.000
_cell.length_c   1.000
_cell.angle_alpha   90.00
_cell.angle_beta   90.00
_cell.angle_gamma   90.00
#
_symmetry.space_group_name_H-M   'P 1'
#
loop_
_entity.id
_entity.type
_entity.pdbx_description
1 polymer ?
#
loop_
_entity_poly.entity_id
_entity_poly.type
_entity_poly.pdbx_seq_one_letter_code
_entity_poly.pdbx_strand_id
1 'polypeptide(L)'
;MDTWRRHCYWGPSGCKEELPDGQPEWYWSLLEFGVKLKRHAPYFGLTIIMPTIITCLLTLCSFWIDTPAMAIALVIFNVLLQGLFGWDLIRELPPGSGSVPKIVSLYGFNLSMTTVAFMINVLAQFFESVLPSDLELPEKVAAATTFHIPT
;
A
#
# COMPACT_ATOMS: atom_id res chain seq x y z
N MET A 1 25.70 -3.27 16.89
CA MET A 1 25.96 -2.10 16.02
C MET A 1 27.05 -2.54 15.08
N ASP A 2 26.69 -2.81 13.82
CA ASP A 2 27.67 -3.31 12.86
C ASP A 2 28.32 -2.09 12.19
N THR A 3 29.47 -1.71 12.72
CA THR A 3 30.34 -0.71 12.10
C THR A 3 31.47 -1.42 11.37
N TRP A 4 31.86 -0.90 10.20
CA TRP A 4 33.03 -1.37 9.49
C TRP A 4 33.90 -0.19 9.12
N ARG A 5 35.21 -0.44 9.11
CA ARG A 5 36.21 0.50 8.64
C ARG A 5 36.98 -0.18 7.52
N ARG A 6 37.04 0.44 6.36
CA ARG A 6 37.79 -0.05 5.20
C ARG A 6 38.79 1.02 4.80
N HIS A 7 40.05 0.63 4.66
CA HIS A 7 41.08 1.48 4.07
C HIS A 7 41.34 0.98 2.66
N CYS A 8 41.26 1.85 1.65
CA CYS A 8 41.58 1.49 0.27
C CYS A 8 42.25 2.65 -0.46
N TYR A 9 42.99 2.31 -1.51
CA TYR A 9 43.54 3.27 -2.45
C TYR A 9 42.55 3.42 -3.61
N TRP A 10 42.02 4.63 -3.76
CA TRP A 10 41.12 4.97 -4.86
C TRP A 10 41.95 5.39 -6.08
N GLY A 11 41.71 4.75 -7.23
CA GLY A 11 42.35 5.10 -8.50
C GLY A 11 41.47 4.78 -9.71
N PRO A 12 42.04 4.78 -10.93
CA PRO A 12 41.29 4.57 -12.19
C PRO A 12 40.56 3.23 -12.27
N SER A 13 41.08 2.20 -11.59
CA SER A 13 40.49 0.86 -11.51
C SER A 13 39.50 0.70 -10.33
N GLY A 14 39.12 1.79 -9.66
CA GLY A 14 38.30 1.78 -8.46
C GLY A 14 39.12 1.72 -7.15
N CYS A 15 38.44 1.37 -6.06
CA CYS A 15 38.99 1.26 -4.70
C CYS A 15 39.57 -0.15 -4.47
N LYS A 16 40.90 -0.23 -4.31
CA LYS A 16 41.63 -1.48 -4.03
C LYS A 16 42.30 -1.41 -2.65
N GLU A 17 42.32 -2.52 -1.92
CA GLU A 17 42.95 -2.58 -0.58
C GLU A 17 44.46 -2.78 -0.65
N GLU A 18 44.95 -3.37 -1.75
CA GLU A 18 46.37 -3.60 -1.99
C GLU A 18 47.11 -2.30 -2.35
N LEU A 19 48.42 -2.27 -2.11
CA LEU A 19 49.25 -1.16 -2.56
C LEU A 19 49.13 -1.02 -4.08
N PRO A 20 48.95 0.20 -4.60
CA PRO A 20 48.81 0.39 -6.03
C PRO A 20 50.13 0.13 -6.76
N ASP A 21 50.12 -0.84 -7.68
CA ASP A 21 51.19 -1.07 -8.65
C ASP A 21 51.09 -0.02 -9.78
N GLY A 22 51.50 1.23 -9.53
CA GLY A 22 51.40 2.33 -10.48
C GLY A 22 52.03 3.64 -10.01
N GLN A 23 51.88 4.72 -10.79
CA GLN A 23 52.37 6.05 -10.40
C GLN A 23 51.60 6.57 -9.17
N PRO A 24 52.28 6.97 -8.08
CA PRO A 24 51.64 7.34 -6.81
C PRO A 24 50.71 8.56 -6.92
N GLU A 25 50.93 9.43 -7.91
CA GLU A 25 50.12 10.63 -8.20
C GLU A 25 48.65 10.30 -8.53
N TRP A 26 48.37 9.07 -8.99
CA TRP A 26 47.05 8.65 -9.46
C TRP A 26 46.19 7.99 -8.39
N TYR A 27 46.72 7.85 -7.17
CA TYR A 27 46.07 7.14 -6.09
C TYR A 27 45.89 8.03 -4.86
N TRP A 28 44.69 8.00 -4.30
CA TRP A 28 44.38 8.64 -3.03
C TRP A 28 44.07 7.60 -1.96
N SER A 29 44.63 7.78 -0.77
CA SER A 29 44.25 6.96 0.39
C SER A 29 42.86 7.36 0.86
N LEU A 30 41.92 6.42 0.83
CA LEU A 30 40.53 6.61 1.24
C LEU A 30 40.23 5.73 2.45
N LEU A 31 39.61 6.35 3.46
CA LEU A 31 39.18 5.67 4.68
C LEU A 31 37.65 5.71 4.74
N GLU A 32 37.02 4.58 4.44
CA GLU A 32 35.57 4.43 4.49
C GLU A 32 35.15 3.95 5.88
N PHE A 33 34.23 4.69 6.48
CA PHE A 33 33.55 4.28 7.71
C PHE A 33 32.09 4.05 7.39
N GLY A 34 31.62 2.83 7.66
CA GLY A 34 30.23 2.48 7.51
C GLY A 34 29.59 2.14 8.84
N VAL A 35 28.34 2.58 8.99
CA VAL A 35 27.50 2.26 10.15
C VAL A 35 26.20 1.67 9.63
N LYS A 36 25.91 0.41 9.98
CA LYS A 36 24.61 -0.21 9.70
C LYS A 36 23.66 0.17 10.83
N LEU A 37 22.76 1.08 10.54
CA LEU A 37 21.68 1.48 11.43
C LEU A 37 20.46 0.59 11.15
N LYS A 38 19.99 -0.13 12.16
CA LYS A 38 18.69 -0.80 12.11
C LYS A 38 17.63 0.16 12.66
N ARG A 39 16.64 0.52 11.83
CA ARG A 39 15.54 1.40 12.25
C ARG A 39 14.78 0.76 13.41
N HIS A 40 14.75 1.43 14.56
CA HIS A 40 13.86 1.09 15.66
C HIS A 40 12.58 1.93 15.50
N ALA A 41 11.50 1.31 15.04
CA ALA A 41 10.24 2.00 14.76
C ALA A 41 9.04 1.20 15.28
N PRO A 42 8.87 1.09 16.61
CA PRO A 42 7.76 0.35 17.21
C PRO A 42 6.39 0.99 16.89
N TYR A 43 6.35 2.32 16.80
CA TYR A 43 5.12 3.07 16.51
C TYR A 43 4.69 3.01 15.05
N PHE A 44 5.62 2.75 14.13
CA PHE A 44 5.33 2.67 12.70
C PHE A 44 4.30 1.58 12.37
N GLY A 45 4.32 0.46 13.10
CA GLY A 45 3.28 -0.55 12.99
C GLY A 45 1.92 -0.03 13.44
N LEU A 46 1.88 0.66 14.58
CA LEU A 46 0.64 1.15 15.18
C LEU A 46 0.01 2.28 14.38
N THR A 47 0.80 3.20 13.83
CA THR A 47 0.29 4.38 13.12
C THR A 47 -0.06 4.11 11.67
N ILE A 48 0.50 3.08 11.03
CA ILE A 48 0.27 2.81 9.61
C ILE A 48 -0.53 1.52 9.38
N ILE A 49 -0.28 0.46 10.15
CA ILE A 49 -1.00 -0.81 9.97
C ILE A 49 -2.42 -0.70 10.50
N MET A 50 -2.62 -0.08 11.68
CA MET A 50 -3.96 0.09 12.25
C MET A 50 -4.94 0.82 11.33
N PRO A 51 -4.64 2.02 10.78
CA PRO A 51 -5.59 2.68 9.88
C PRO A 51 -5.86 1.86 8.62
N THR A 52 -4.86 1.11 8.12
CA THR A 52 -5.06 0.21 6.98
C THR A 52 -6.04 -0.91 7.33
N ILE A 53 -5.91 -1.54 8.51
CA ILE A 53 -6.86 -2.57 8.98
C ILE A 53 -8.27 -1.98 9.16
N ILE A 54 -8.38 -0.82 9.79
CA ILE A 54 -9.67 -0.15 10.02
C ILE A 54 -10.35 0.14 8.68
N THR A 55 -9.62 0.65 7.70
CA THR A 55 -10.17 0.97 6.37
C THR A 55 -10.52 -0.27 5.54
N CYS A 56 -9.79 -1.40 5.72
CA CYS A 56 -10.20 -2.71 5.19
C CYS A 56 -11.55 -3.14 5.78
N LEU A 57 -11.70 -3.06 7.11
CA LEU A 57 -12.94 -3.45 7.79
C LEU A 57 -14.11 -2.57 7.36
N LEU A 58 -13.92 -1.26 7.25
CA LEU A 58 -14.95 -0.34 6.73
C LEU A 58 -15.36 -0.70 5.29
N THR A 59 -14.40 -1.06 4.44
CA THR A 59 -14.70 -1.51 3.07
C THR A 59 -15.58 -2.77 3.09
N LEU A 60 -15.28 -3.75 3.96
CA LEU A 60 -16.10 -4.94 4.10
C LEU A 60 -17.49 -4.63 4.66
N CYS A 61 -17.58 -3.79 5.69
CA CYS A 61 -18.84 -3.37 6.28
C CYS A 61 -19.77 -2.67 5.28
N SER A 62 -19.24 -2.05 4.21
CA SER A 62 -20.08 -1.45 3.17
C SER A 62 -21.02 -2.44 2.49
N PHE A 63 -20.64 -3.72 2.39
CA PHE A 63 -21.47 -4.77 1.79
C PHE A 63 -22.52 -5.35 2.76
N TRP A 64 -22.40 -5.07 4.05
CA TRP A 64 -23.36 -5.52 5.07
C TRP A 64 -24.44 -4.48 5.38
N ILE A 65 -24.35 -3.29 4.79
CA ILE A 65 -25.34 -2.23 4.99
C ILE A 65 -26.48 -2.43 3.99
N ASP A 66 -27.69 -2.63 4.50
CA ASP A 66 -28.89 -2.82 3.67
C ASP A 66 -29.33 -1.55 2.94
N THR A 67 -28.94 -0.37 3.44
CA THR A 67 -29.32 0.92 2.84
C THR A 67 -28.23 1.43 1.89
N PRO A 68 -28.47 1.47 0.56
CA PRO A 68 -27.44 1.80 -0.43
C PRO A 68 -26.86 3.21 -0.25
N ALA A 69 -27.69 4.18 0.14
CA ALA A 69 -27.24 5.55 0.40
C ALA A 69 -26.23 5.63 1.57
N MET A 70 -26.43 4.84 2.63
CA MET A 70 -25.49 4.78 3.76
C MET A 70 -24.22 4.00 3.41
N ALA A 71 -24.34 2.92 2.64
CA ALA A 71 -23.19 2.16 2.16
C ALA A 71 -22.26 3.05 1.32
N ILE A 72 -22.82 3.81 0.38
CA ILE A 72 -22.08 4.76 -0.46
C ILE A 72 -21.42 5.86 0.38
N ALA A 73 -22.17 6.46 1.33
CA ALA A 73 -21.62 7.48 2.22
C ALA A 73 -20.44 6.95 3.05
N LEU A 74 -20.54 5.71 3.57
CA LEU A 74 -19.46 5.06 4.31
C LEU A 74 -18.23 4.83 3.42
N VAL A 75 -18.42 4.35 2.19
CA VAL A 75 -17.30 4.11 1.26
C VAL A 75 -16.62 5.42 0.87
N ILE A 76 -17.37 6.49 0.61
CA ILE A 76 -16.82 7.83 0.33
C ILE A 76 -15.99 8.32 1.53
N PHE A 77 -16.54 8.21 2.75
CA PHE A 77 -15.82 8.56 3.96
C PHE A 77 -14.53 7.74 4.12
N ASN A 78 -14.59 6.44 3.82
CA ASN A 78 -13.43 5.55 3.88
C ASN A 78 -12.34 5.94 2.87
N VAL A 79 -12.70 6.34 1.65
CA VAL A 79 -11.75 6.85 0.64
C VAL A 79 -11.07 8.14 1.12
N LEU A 80 -11.83 9.05 1.74
CA LEU A 80 -11.26 10.28 2.31
C LEU A 80 -10.29 9.99 3.46
N LEU A 81 -10.68 9.08 4.37
CA LEU A 81 -9.81 8.63 5.46
C LEU A 81 -8.53 8.00 4.93
N GLN A 82 -8.65 7.11 3.95
CA GLN A 82 -7.49 6.56 3.27
C GLN A 82 -6.65 7.72 2.75
N GLY A 83 -7.17 8.62 1.90
CA GLY A 83 -6.41 9.74 1.35
C GLY A 83 -5.63 10.56 2.38
N LEU A 84 -6.23 10.85 3.54
CA LEU A 84 -5.56 11.54 4.65
C LEU A 84 -4.38 10.74 5.22
N PHE A 85 -4.58 9.47 5.54
CA PHE A 85 -3.50 8.60 6.05
C PHE A 85 -2.44 8.28 4.99
N GLY A 86 -2.83 8.19 3.72
CA GLY A 86 -1.91 7.96 2.60
C GLY A 86 -0.99 9.16 2.38
N TRP A 87 -1.53 10.38 2.53
CA TRP A 87 -0.74 11.60 2.48
C TRP A 87 0.29 11.68 3.61
N ASP A 88 -0.11 11.31 4.83
CA ASP A 88 0.80 11.24 5.98
C ASP A 88 1.90 10.18 5.76
N LEU A 89 1.53 8.99 5.26
CA LEU A 89 2.47 7.94 4.90
C LEU A 89 3.51 8.40 3.88
N ILE A 90 3.09 9.11 2.82
CA ILE A 90 4.00 9.61 1.78
C ILE A 90 4.97 10.64 2.36
N ARG A 91 4.52 11.50 3.28
CA ARG A 91 5.38 12.51 3.94
C ARG A 91 6.45 11.90 4.82
N GLU A 92 6.18 10.75 5.44
CA GLU A 92 7.17 10.05 6.28
C GLU A 92 8.22 9.28 5.47
N LEU A 93 7.98 9.04 4.18
CA LEU A 93 8.90 8.28 3.34
C LEU A 93 10.03 9.16 2.79
N PRO A 94 11.29 8.68 2.79
CA PRO A 94 12.37 9.42 2.17
C PRO A 94 12.14 9.54 0.65
N PRO A 95 12.36 10.72 0.04
CA PRO A 95 12.06 10.98 -1.38
C PRO A 95 12.95 10.22 -2.38
N GLY A 96 13.88 9.39 -1.91
CA GLY A 96 14.93 8.74 -2.71
C GLY A 96 15.16 7.28 -2.35
N SER A 97 14.10 6.47 -2.29
CA SER A 97 14.25 5.02 -2.17
C SER A 97 14.31 4.37 -3.55
N GLY A 98 15.37 3.61 -3.84
CA GLY A 98 15.53 2.87 -5.11
C GLY A 98 14.49 1.79 -5.39
N SER A 99 13.56 1.53 -4.44
CA SER A 99 12.39 0.67 -4.62
C SER A 99 11.20 1.14 -3.79
N VAL A 100 9.98 0.79 -4.23
CA VAL A 100 8.73 1.14 -3.52
C VAL A 100 8.60 0.28 -2.25
N PRO A 101 8.42 0.88 -1.06
CA PRO A 101 8.20 0.12 0.16
C PRO A 101 6.95 -0.76 0.09
N LYS A 102 7.03 -2.00 0.60
CA LYS A 102 5.89 -2.95 0.59
C LYS A 102 4.61 -2.39 1.23
N ILE A 103 4.77 -1.51 2.23
CA ILE A 103 3.63 -0.88 2.91
C ILE A 103 2.82 0.02 1.99
N VAL A 104 3.49 0.74 1.07
CA VAL A 104 2.83 1.60 0.07
C VAL A 104 2.06 0.72 -0.92
N SER A 105 2.62 -0.43 -1.29
CA SER A 105 1.94 -1.39 -2.16
C SER A 105 0.68 -1.98 -1.49
N LEU A 106 0.76 -2.35 -0.20
CA LEU A 106 -0.40 -2.84 0.55
C LEU A 106 -1.51 -1.79 0.63
N TYR A 107 -1.11 -0.56 0.97
CA TYR A 107 -2.03 0.56 1.09
C TYR A 107 -2.69 0.89 -0.26
N GLY A 108 -1.92 0.91 -1.36
CA GLY A 108 -2.45 1.12 -2.70
C GLY A 108 -3.40 -0.01 -3.15
N PHE A 109 -3.10 -1.25 -2.79
CA PHE A 109 -4.00 -2.37 -3.04
C PHE A 109 -5.33 -2.22 -2.29
N ASN A 110 -5.30 -1.83 -1.01
CA ASN A 110 -6.51 -1.56 -0.23
C ASN A 110 -7.37 -0.46 -0.87
N LEU A 111 -6.76 0.66 -1.28
CA LEU A 111 -7.45 1.75 -1.97
C LEU A 111 -8.10 1.29 -3.29
N SER A 112 -7.41 0.43 -4.04
CA SER A 112 -7.98 -0.15 -5.25
C SER A 112 -9.22 -1.02 -4.97
N MET A 113 -9.20 -1.83 -3.91
CA MET A 113 -10.35 -2.63 -3.50
C MET A 113 -11.51 -1.75 -3.02
N THR A 114 -11.24 -0.68 -2.27
CA THR A 114 -12.28 0.27 -1.85
C THR A 114 -12.92 0.96 -3.05
N THR A 115 -12.14 1.26 -4.09
CA THR A 115 -12.67 1.83 -5.33
C THR A 115 -13.57 0.83 -6.08
N VAL A 116 -13.16 -0.44 -6.15
CA VAL A 116 -14.01 -1.50 -6.74
C VAL A 116 -15.30 -1.66 -5.93
N ALA A 117 -15.22 -1.66 -4.60
CA ALA A 117 -16.39 -1.72 -3.72
C ALA A 117 -17.33 -0.53 -3.93
N PHE A 118 -16.78 0.68 -4.11
CA PHE A 118 -17.58 1.85 -4.47
C PHE A 118 -18.36 1.65 -5.77
N MET A 119 -17.68 1.17 -6.83
CA MET A 119 -18.32 0.90 -8.12
C MET A 119 -19.44 -0.14 -8.00
N ILE A 120 -19.22 -1.21 -7.21
CA ILE A 120 -20.25 -2.24 -6.98
C ILE A 120 -21.47 -1.65 -6.26
N ASN A 121 -21.26 -0.84 -5.21
CA ASN A 121 -22.36 -0.20 -4.48
C ASN A 121 -23.17 0.76 -5.36
N VAL A 122 -22.52 1.54 -6.23
CA VAL A 122 -23.19 2.41 -7.20
C VAL A 122 -23.98 1.61 -8.23
N LEU A 123 -23.40 0.52 -8.74
CA LEU A 123 -24.09 -0.37 -9.68
C LEU A 123 -25.30 -1.03 -9.02
N ALA A 124 -25.18 -1.51 -7.78
CA ALA A 124 -26.28 -2.10 -7.02
C ALA A 124 -27.44 -1.11 -6.86
N GLN A 125 -27.15 0.14 -6.48
CA GLN A 125 -28.17 1.19 -6.40
C GLN A 125 -28.80 1.50 -7.76
N PHE A 126 -28.00 1.53 -8.83
CA PHE A 126 -28.51 1.73 -10.18
C PHE A 126 -29.48 0.61 -10.57
N PHE A 127 -29.12 -0.65 -10.33
CA PHE A 127 -30.02 -1.78 -10.59
C PHE A 127 -31.31 -1.69 -9.79
N GLU A 128 -31.25 -1.37 -8.51
CA GLU A 128 -32.46 -1.18 -7.68
C GLU A 128 -33.35 -0.06 -8.21
N SER A 129 -32.77 1.02 -8.74
CA SER A 129 -33.52 2.14 -9.32
C SER A 129 -34.13 1.85 -10.70
N VAL A 130 -33.49 0.97 -11.48
CA VAL A 130 -33.90 0.64 -12.86
C VAL A 130 -34.86 -0.55 -12.90
N LEU A 131 -34.81 -1.43 -11.89
CA LEU A 131 -35.69 -2.60 -11.82
C LEU A 131 -37.08 -2.18 -11.35
N PRO A 132 -38.11 -2.21 -12.21
CA PRO A 132 -39.48 -1.95 -11.75
C PRO A 132 -39.91 -3.08 -10.82
N SER A 133 -40.66 -2.74 -9.76
CA SER A 133 -41.13 -3.68 -8.74
C SER A 133 -42.00 -4.83 -9.28
N ASP A 134 -42.41 -4.74 -10.54
CA ASP A 134 -43.26 -5.69 -11.26
C ASP A 134 -42.50 -6.65 -12.19
N LEU A 135 -41.16 -6.64 -12.20
CA LEU A 135 -40.36 -7.53 -13.06
C LEU A 135 -40.11 -8.89 -12.38
N GLU A 136 -40.80 -9.93 -12.82
CA GLU A 136 -40.43 -11.31 -12.49
C GLU A 136 -39.05 -11.62 -13.09
N LEU A 137 -38.06 -11.88 -12.23
CA LEU A 137 -36.72 -12.25 -12.66
C LEU A 137 -36.77 -13.51 -13.53
N PRO A 138 -36.04 -13.58 -14.65
CA PRO A 138 -35.99 -14.79 -15.47
C PRO A 138 -35.57 -15.99 -14.60
N GLU A 139 -36.26 -17.13 -14.71
CA GLU A 139 -35.99 -18.32 -13.88
C GLU A 139 -34.51 -18.73 -13.85
N LYS A 140 -33.77 -18.49 -14.94
CA LYS A 140 -32.32 -18.76 -15.00
C LYS A 140 -31.50 -17.88 -14.06
N VAL A 141 -31.89 -16.63 -13.89
CA VAL A 141 -31.24 -15.69 -12.96
C VAL A 141 -31.65 -16.06 -11.53
N ALA A 142 -32.94 -16.26 -11.29
CA ALA A 142 -33.45 -16.66 -9.97
C ALA A 142 -32.82 -17.98 -9.48
N ALA A 143 -32.70 -18.98 -10.36
CA ALA A 143 -32.05 -20.25 -10.06
C ALA A 143 -30.54 -20.09 -9.82
N ALA A 144 -29.86 -19.20 -10.56
CA ALA A 144 -28.44 -18.94 -10.33
C ALA A 144 -28.17 -18.24 -8.99
N THR A 145 -29.03 -17.31 -8.55
CA THR A 145 -28.86 -16.60 -7.28
C THR A 145 -29.26 -17.44 -6.07
N THR A 146 -30.28 -18.29 -6.17
CA THR A 146 -30.77 -19.12 -5.04
C THR A 146 -30.06 -20.46 -4.90
N PHE A 147 -29.57 -21.08 -5.98
CA PHE A 147 -28.92 -22.39 -5.90
C PHE A 147 -27.48 -22.33 -5.36
N HIS A 148 -26.83 -21.16 -5.36
CA HIS A 148 -25.42 -21.01 -5.02
C HIS A 148 -25.11 -20.29 -3.69
N ILE A 149 -26.12 -19.78 -2.99
CA ILE A 149 -25.95 -19.18 -1.65
C ILE A 149 -26.50 -20.19 -0.62
N PRO A 150 -25.64 -21.05 -0.03
CA PRO A 150 -26.09 -21.86 1.10
C PRO A 150 -26.34 -20.91 2.27
N THR A 151 -27.59 -20.84 2.69
CA THR A 151 -28.01 -20.32 4.00
C THR A 151 -27.26 -21.00 5.13
#